data_AF-A0A7C2SQR8-F1
#
_entry.id   AF-A0A7C2SQR8-F1
#
_cell.length_a   1.000
_cell.length_b   1.000
_cell.length_c   1.000
_cell.angle_alpha   90.00
_cell.angle_beta   90.00
_cell.angle_gamma   90.00
#
_symmetry.space_group_name_H-M   'P 1'
#
loop_
_entity.id
_entity.type
_entity.pdbx_description
1 polymer ?
#
loop_
_entity_poly.entity_id
_entity_poly.type
_entity_poly.pdbx_seq_one_letter_code
_entity_poly.pdbx_strand_id
1 'polypeptide(L)'
;MMRAIATVLLLGLGIAAAPASAATINATVSAGGVNGVGTRTCGTTSLCTSTFWSLASGESYAATGSIQIDTTANTMIISLAVASSVLDADPSKGQPAVDDGASSLVFTGGTYVTLALPITQSPGGTPGTTNYAIASGQTAALNFTNVVATGAGPGGSLSLGAVRVTGSCTLDAAGVGSCGFFFGQAGATNFRLQNAAKWGSYDRWVVHAINVSTVPEPGVAALLAAGLAGIAALRRARR
;
A
#
# COMPACT_ATOMS: atom_id res chain seq x y z
N MET A 1 52.30 -41.80 -40.26
CA MET A 1 52.51 -40.38 -39.91
C MET A 1 51.21 -39.82 -39.34
N MET A 2 51.33 -38.83 -38.45
CA MET A 2 50.53 -38.60 -37.24
C MET A 2 49.02 -38.35 -37.41
N ARG A 3 48.23 -38.96 -36.50
CA ARG A 3 46.83 -38.62 -36.20
C ARG A 3 46.79 -37.41 -35.26
N ALA A 4 46.11 -36.34 -35.64
CA ALA A 4 45.83 -35.21 -34.76
C ALA A 4 44.55 -35.49 -33.96
N ILE A 5 44.71 -35.70 -32.65
CA ILE A 5 43.61 -35.79 -31.68
C ILE A 5 43.39 -34.36 -31.17
N ALA A 6 42.31 -33.72 -31.62
CA ALA A 6 41.89 -32.41 -31.14
C ALA A 6 41.05 -32.59 -29.86
N THR A 7 41.70 -32.42 -28.71
CA THR A 7 41.06 -32.42 -27.39
C THR A 7 40.27 -31.12 -27.22
N VAL A 8 38.95 -31.17 -27.39
CA VAL A 8 38.05 -30.05 -27.05
C VAL A 8 37.90 -30.02 -25.53
N LEU A 9 38.62 -29.10 -24.89
CA LEU A 9 38.47 -28.77 -23.48
C LEU A 9 37.09 -28.12 -23.28
N LEU A 10 36.10 -28.88 -22.82
CA LEU A 10 34.87 -28.32 -22.24
C LEU A 10 35.24 -27.67 -20.91
N LEU A 11 35.52 -26.37 -20.93
CA LEU A 11 35.45 -25.56 -19.71
C LEU A 11 33.99 -25.57 -19.25
N GLY A 12 33.72 -26.37 -18.22
CA GLY A 12 32.49 -26.31 -17.47
C GLY A 12 32.33 -24.89 -16.91
N LEU A 13 31.41 -24.12 -17.49
CA LEU A 13 30.81 -23.00 -16.78
C LEU A 13 30.03 -23.59 -15.61
N GLY A 14 30.72 -23.76 -14.48
CA GLY A 14 30.08 -23.81 -13.18
C GLY A 14 29.39 -22.47 -12.98
N ILE A 15 28.13 -22.39 -13.41
CA ILE A 15 27.21 -21.38 -12.90
C ILE A 15 27.01 -21.77 -11.45
N ALA A 16 27.92 -21.32 -10.58
CA ALA A 16 27.66 -21.27 -9.16
C ALA A 16 26.39 -20.45 -9.02
N ALA A 17 25.28 -21.12 -8.73
CA ALA A 17 24.08 -20.46 -8.26
C ALA A 17 24.54 -19.68 -7.03
N ALA A 18 24.76 -18.37 -7.20
CA ALA A 18 25.00 -17.49 -6.09
C ALA A 18 23.89 -17.78 -5.07
N PRO A 19 24.21 -17.98 -3.78
CA PRO A 19 23.17 -18.09 -2.77
C PRO A 19 22.25 -16.88 -3.00
N ALA A 20 20.95 -17.12 -3.14
CA ALA A 20 19.95 -16.07 -3.28
C ALA A 20 20.11 -15.15 -2.07
N SER A 21 20.93 -14.12 -2.23
CA SER A 21 21.29 -13.19 -1.17
C SER A 21 20.01 -12.53 -0.74
N ALA A 22 19.80 -12.45 0.57
CA ALA A 22 18.76 -11.67 1.24
C ALA A 22 18.18 -10.58 0.32
N ALA A 23 17.02 -10.88 -0.26
CA ALA A 23 16.45 -10.05 -1.32
C ALA A 23 15.50 -9.05 -0.67
N THR A 24 15.99 -7.83 -0.46
CA THR A 24 15.08 -6.71 -0.26
C THR A 24 14.41 -6.40 -1.59
N ILE A 25 13.08 -6.50 -1.64
CA ILE A 25 12.30 -6.08 -2.80
C ILE A 25 11.88 -4.63 -2.56
N ASN A 26 12.40 -3.72 -3.37
CA ASN A 26 11.95 -2.34 -3.40
C ASN A 26 11.00 -2.15 -4.58
N ALA A 27 9.73 -1.90 -4.26
CA ALA A 27 8.68 -1.72 -5.24
C ALA A 27 8.19 -0.27 -5.19
N THR A 28 8.24 0.42 -6.33
CA THR A 28 7.72 1.78 -6.46
C THR A 28 6.25 1.72 -6.85
N VAL A 29 5.41 2.56 -6.24
CA VAL A 29 3.99 2.66 -6.63
C VAL A 29 3.89 3.40 -7.96
N SER A 30 3.34 2.71 -8.96
CA SER A 30 3.20 3.21 -10.34
C SER A 30 1.80 3.73 -10.66
N ALA A 31 0.77 3.14 -10.04
CA ALA A 31 -0.62 3.55 -10.18
C ALA A 31 -1.47 3.02 -9.00
N GLY A 32 -2.73 3.42 -8.98
CA GLY A 32 -3.69 3.10 -7.93
C GLY A 32 -3.89 4.26 -6.96
N GLY A 33 -4.54 3.97 -5.83
CA GLY A 33 -4.99 5.01 -4.92
C GLY A 33 -5.91 4.53 -3.81
N VAL A 34 -6.44 5.50 -3.07
CA VAL A 34 -7.57 5.28 -2.16
C VAL A 34 -8.80 5.06 -3.02
N ASN A 35 -9.45 3.90 -2.94
CA ASN A 35 -10.56 3.53 -3.84
C ASN A 35 -11.69 2.74 -3.14
N GLY A 36 -11.65 2.62 -1.82
CA GLY A 36 -12.73 2.01 -1.05
C GLY A 36 -12.78 2.55 0.37
N VAL A 37 -13.99 2.75 0.89
CA VAL A 37 -14.21 3.18 2.28
C VAL A 37 -15.40 2.45 2.85
N GLY A 38 -15.14 1.65 3.88
CA GLY A 38 -16.14 1.17 4.83
C GLY A 38 -15.93 1.93 6.13
N THR A 39 -16.66 3.02 6.32
CA THR A 39 -16.61 3.82 7.56
C THR A 39 -17.69 3.39 8.52
N ARG A 40 -17.46 3.54 9.82
CA ARG A 40 -18.56 3.66 10.78
C ARG A 40 -18.22 4.80 11.72
N THR A 41 -19.14 5.73 11.91
CA THR A 41 -19.03 6.68 13.01
C THR A 41 -19.69 6.12 14.27
N CYS A 42 -18.94 6.31 15.36
CA CYS A 42 -19.36 6.37 16.75
C CYS A 42 -19.49 5.08 17.57
N GLY A 43 -18.62 5.01 18.58
CA GLY A 43 -18.76 4.16 19.74
C GLY A 43 -19.69 4.80 20.79
N THR A 44 -20.80 4.12 21.06
CA THR A 44 -21.48 4.02 22.36
C THR A 44 -22.14 5.26 23.01
N THR A 45 -22.25 6.43 22.38
CA THR A 45 -23.06 7.53 22.96
C THR A 45 -24.29 7.82 22.12
N SER A 46 -25.46 7.93 22.77
CA SER A 46 -26.77 8.23 22.17
C SER A 46 -26.88 9.64 21.57
N LEU A 47 -25.77 10.36 21.48
CA LEU A 47 -25.67 11.74 21.02
C LEU A 47 -24.88 11.88 19.70
N CYS A 48 -24.38 10.77 19.13
CA CYS A 48 -23.76 10.76 17.80
C CYS A 48 -24.57 9.86 16.85
N THR A 49 -25.03 10.42 15.73
CA THR A 49 -25.63 9.65 14.65
C THR A 49 -24.55 8.91 13.86
N SER A 50 -24.72 7.61 13.62
CA SER A 50 -23.77 6.84 12.82
C SER A 50 -23.95 7.13 11.33
N THR A 51 -23.29 8.15 10.78
CA THR A 51 -23.23 8.40 9.34
C THR A 51 -22.13 7.57 8.65
N PHE A 52 -22.50 6.88 7.57
CA PHE A 52 -21.51 6.26 6.69
C PHE A 52 -20.90 7.32 5.77
N TRP A 53 -19.59 7.27 5.60
CA TRP A 53 -18.80 8.16 4.75
C TRP A 53 -18.11 7.36 3.65
N SER A 54 -18.45 7.58 2.40
CA SER A 54 -17.86 6.85 1.29
C SER A 54 -17.27 7.79 0.25
N LEU A 55 -16.35 7.23 -0.55
CA LEU A 55 -15.96 7.85 -1.81
C LEU A 55 -17.17 7.79 -2.74
N ALA A 56 -17.35 8.79 -3.60
CA ALA A 56 -18.31 8.64 -4.68
C ALA A 56 -17.96 7.43 -5.54
N SER A 57 -18.98 6.75 -6.06
CA SER A 57 -18.79 5.49 -6.80
C SER A 57 -17.85 5.69 -7.99
N GLY A 58 -16.77 4.91 -8.05
CA GLY A 58 -15.77 4.98 -9.12
C GLY A 58 -14.68 6.03 -8.91
N GLU A 59 -14.71 6.80 -7.83
CA GLU A 59 -13.61 7.71 -7.49
C GLU A 59 -12.41 6.96 -6.92
N SER A 60 -11.22 7.41 -7.33
CA SER A 60 -9.97 7.02 -6.70
C SER A 60 -9.02 8.21 -6.58
N TYR A 61 -8.40 8.34 -5.40
CA TYR A 61 -7.41 9.37 -5.12
C TYR A 61 -6.02 8.78 -5.24
N ALA A 62 -5.25 9.29 -6.22
CA ALA A 62 -3.95 8.75 -6.57
C ALA A 62 -3.00 8.66 -5.37
N ALA A 63 -2.37 7.50 -5.21
CA ALA A 63 -1.32 7.27 -4.23
C ALA A 63 0.04 7.19 -4.92
N THR A 64 1.06 7.73 -4.27
CA THR A 64 2.46 7.63 -4.69
C THR A 64 3.31 7.14 -3.53
N GLY A 65 4.48 6.55 -3.80
CA GLY A 65 5.39 6.11 -2.75
C GLY A 65 6.09 4.79 -3.05
N SER A 66 6.46 4.07 -1.99
CA SER A 66 7.19 2.82 -2.08
C SER A 66 6.73 1.78 -1.06
N ILE A 67 6.98 0.52 -1.42
CA ILE A 67 6.78 -0.65 -0.58
C ILE A 67 8.10 -1.42 -0.58
N GLN A 68 8.65 -1.63 0.61
CA GLN A 68 9.87 -2.39 0.81
C GLN A 68 9.53 -3.69 1.53
N ILE A 69 9.95 -4.82 0.96
CA ILE A 69 9.77 -6.14 1.56
C ILE A 69 11.13 -6.72 1.85
N ASP A 70 11.41 -6.98 3.13
CA ASP A 70 12.58 -7.73 3.56
C ASP A 70 12.18 -9.19 3.74
N THR A 71 12.55 -10.02 2.77
CA THR A 71 12.22 -11.45 2.80
C THR A 71 13.03 -12.24 3.82
N THR A 72 14.13 -11.66 4.34
CA THR A 72 14.98 -12.28 5.36
C THR A 72 14.46 -12.00 6.75
N ALA A 73 14.12 -10.73 7.03
CA ALA A 73 13.49 -10.34 8.28
C ALA A 73 11.99 -10.69 8.32
N ASN A 74 11.39 -11.06 7.19
CA ASN A 74 9.94 -11.20 7.03
C ASN A 74 9.20 -9.95 7.48
N THR A 75 9.63 -8.80 6.96
CA THR A 75 8.99 -7.51 7.26
C THR A 75 8.62 -6.73 6.01
N MET A 76 7.64 -5.83 6.14
CA MET A 76 7.20 -4.90 5.11
C MET A 76 7.17 -3.47 5.66
N ILE A 77 7.75 -2.54 4.92
CA ILE A 77 7.65 -1.10 5.18
C ILE A 77 6.84 -0.49 4.04
N ILE A 78 5.82 0.27 4.40
CA ILE A 78 4.94 0.97 3.47
C ILE A 78 5.13 2.47 3.70
N SER A 79 5.39 3.20 2.63
CA SER A 79 5.48 4.66 2.63
C SER A 79 4.67 5.19 1.46
N LEU A 80 3.45 5.65 1.73
CA LEU A 80 2.55 6.19 0.71
C LEU A 80 2.14 7.63 1.03
N ALA A 81 1.95 8.41 -0.02
CA ALA A 81 1.42 9.76 0.04
C ALA A 81 0.19 9.89 -0.86
N VAL A 82 -0.85 10.52 -0.33
CA VAL A 82 -2.09 10.88 -1.02
C VAL A 82 -2.30 12.38 -0.82
N ALA A 83 -2.25 13.15 -1.91
CA ALA A 83 -2.28 14.60 -1.84
C ALA A 83 -3.59 15.13 -1.23
N SER A 84 -4.72 14.56 -1.65
CA SER A 84 -6.04 14.84 -1.07
C SER A 84 -6.98 13.65 -1.28
N SER A 85 -7.95 13.49 -0.40
CA SER A 85 -9.09 12.60 -0.58
C SER A 85 -10.34 13.18 0.07
N VAL A 86 -11.50 12.98 -0.56
CA VAL A 86 -12.78 13.47 -0.05
C VAL A 86 -13.69 12.29 0.24
N LEU A 87 -14.32 12.28 1.41
CA LEU A 87 -15.35 11.32 1.78
C LEU A 87 -16.66 12.06 1.95
N ASP A 88 -17.68 11.64 1.21
CA ASP A 88 -19.02 12.20 1.31
C ASP A 88 -19.89 11.33 2.20
N ALA A 89 -20.85 11.95 2.88
CA ALA A 89 -21.87 11.22 3.60
C ALA A 89 -22.70 10.38 2.61
N ASP A 90 -22.95 9.12 2.95
CA ASP A 90 -23.58 8.13 2.08
C ASP A 90 -25.03 7.84 2.50
N PRO A 91 -26.03 8.52 1.90
CA PRO A 91 -27.43 8.28 2.23
C PRO A 91 -27.92 6.90 1.77
N SER A 92 -27.22 6.25 0.83
CA SER A 92 -27.61 4.93 0.32
C SER A 92 -27.45 3.81 1.35
N LYS A 93 -26.78 4.09 2.48
CA LYS A 93 -26.56 3.15 3.59
C LYS A 93 -27.60 3.27 4.70
N GLY A 94 -28.74 3.92 4.44
CA GLY A 94 -29.86 4.03 5.39
C GLY A 94 -29.55 4.91 6.59
N GLN A 95 -28.65 5.88 6.44
CA GLN A 95 -28.23 6.83 7.46
C GLN A 95 -28.47 8.26 6.97
N PRO A 96 -28.54 9.26 7.87
CA PRO A 96 -28.66 10.65 7.46
C PRO A 96 -27.49 11.07 6.55
N ALA A 97 -27.79 11.90 5.55
CA ALA A 97 -26.79 12.46 4.61
C ALA A 97 -25.87 13.50 5.25
N VAL A 98 -26.03 13.75 6.55
CA VAL A 98 -25.21 14.68 7.32
C VAL A 98 -25.03 14.14 8.73
N ASP A 99 -23.80 14.18 9.22
CA ASP A 99 -23.46 13.91 10.62
C ASP A 99 -23.19 15.24 11.30
N ASP A 100 -24.05 15.67 12.23
CA ASP A 100 -23.84 16.93 12.97
C ASP A 100 -23.66 18.17 12.07
N GLY A 101 -24.27 18.15 10.87
CA GLY A 101 -24.19 19.21 9.86
C GLY A 101 -23.00 19.09 8.89
N ALA A 102 -22.12 18.10 9.06
CA ALA A 102 -21.09 17.79 8.08
C ALA A 102 -21.64 16.92 6.95
N SER A 103 -21.39 17.30 5.69
CA SER A 103 -21.78 16.51 4.51
C SER A 103 -20.60 15.87 3.78
N SER A 104 -19.38 16.35 4.03
CA SER A 104 -18.15 15.72 3.53
C SER A 104 -16.94 15.97 4.43
N LEU A 105 -15.94 15.10 4.31
CA LEU A 105 -14.66 15.16 5.00
C LEU A 105 -13.54 15.24 3.95
N VAL A 106 -12.82 16.35 3.93
CA VAL A 106 -11.69 16.59 3.02
C VAL A 106 -10.39 16.37 3.78
N PHE A 107 -9.63 15.36 3.39
CA PHE A 107 -8.30 15.06 3.89
C PHE A 107 -7.27 15.66 2.94
N THR A 108 -6.24 16.32 3.49
CA THR A 108 -5.17 16.95 2.70
C THR A 108 -3.80 16.59 3.26
N GLY A 109 -2.84 16.36 2.36
CA GLY A 109 -1.45 16.03 2.70
C GLY A 109 -1.36 14.75 3.54
N GLY A 110 -2.03 13.68 3.08
CA GLY A 110 -2.08 12.40 3.76
C GLY A 110 -0.82 11.59 3.53
N THR A 111 -0.23 11.09 4.59
CA THR A 111 0.91 10.17 4.58
C THR A 111 0.59 8.91 5.38
N TYR A 112 0.95 7.77 4.81
CA TYR A 112 0.72 6.43 5.35
C TYR A 112 2.08 5.78 5.50
N VAL A 113 2.58 5.75 6.73
CA VAL A 113 3.92 5.24 7.01
C VAL A 113 3.83 4.13 8.05
N THR A 114 4.42 2.99 7.72
CA THR A 114 4.49 1.86 8.62
C THR A 114 5.93 1.64 9.06
N LEU A 115 6.11 1.17 10.29
CA LEU A 115 7.37 0.56 10.70
C LEU A 115 7.38 -0.90 10.24
N ALA A 116 8.56 -1.53 10.20
CA ALA A 116 8.77 -2.89 9.70
C ALA A 116 7.69 -3.87 10.20
N LEU A 117 6.66 -4.09 9.38
CA LEU A 117 5.48 -4.87 9.73
C LEU A 117 5.80 -6.34 9.52
N PRO A 118 5.58 -7.22 10.51
CA PRO A 118 5.69 -8.65 10.30
C PRO A 118 4.78 -9.12 9.16
N ILE A 119 5.33 -9.91 8.26
CA ILE A 119 4.60 -10.51 7.14
C ILE A 119 4.73 -12.04 7.12
N THR A 120 3.74 -12.69 6.53
CA THR A 120 3.82 -14.09 6.12
C THR A 120 3.95 -14.17 4.60
N GLN A 121 4.75 -15.12 4.14
CA GLN A 121 4.95 -15.39 2.72
C GLN A 121 4.23 -16.67 2.33
N SER A 122 3.54 -16.65 1.20
CA SER A 122 2.92 -17.84 0.61
C SER A 122 3.02 -17.80 -0.91
N PRO A 123 2.99 -18.94 -1.61
CA PRO A 123 2.79 -18.94 -3.06
C PRO A 123 1.56 -18.10 -3.43
N GLY A 124 1.66 -17.31 -4.50
CA GLY A 124 0.54 -16.56 -5.03
C GLY A 124 -0.43 -17.44 -5.82
N GLY A 125 -1.60 -16.89 -6.16
CA GLY A 125 -2.60 -17.60 -6.96
C GLY A 125 -2.20 -17.84 -8.42
N THR A 126 -1.15 -17.15 -8.90
CA THR A 126 -0.61 -17.28 -10.26
C THR A 126 0.81 -17.86 -10.20
N PRO A 127 1.20 -18.80 -11.08
CA PRO A 127 2.56 -19.32 -11.13
C PRO A 127 3.61 -18.22 -11.23
N GLY A 128 4.65 -18.27 -10.39
CA GLY A 128 5.73 -17.28 -10.36
C GLY A 128 5.45 -16.02 -9.55
N THR A 129 4.30 -15.97 -8.85
CA THR A 129 3.97 -14.89 -7.91
C THR A 129 4.06 -15.36 -6.45
N THR A 130 4.36 -14.44 -5.56
CA THR A 130 4.40 -14.63 -4.10
C THR A 130 3.44 -13.64 -3.45
N ASN A 131 2.65 -14.12 -2.50
CA ASN A 131 1.80 -13.29 -1.67
C ASN A 131 2.52 -12.98 -0.34
N TYR A 132 2.57 -11.70 0.00
CA TYR A 132 3.13 -11.15 1.23
C TYR A 132 2.00 -10.52 2.03
N ALA A 133 1.57 -11.17 3.10
CA ALA A 133 0.44 -10.73 3.91
C ALA A 133 0.90 -10.15 5.24
N ILE A 134 0.36 -9.00 5.63
CA ILE A 134 0.62 -8.38 6.92
C ILE A 134 -0.04 -9.23 8.01
N ALA A 135 0.71 -9.57 9.05
CA ALA A 135 0.16 -10.30 10.19
C ALA A 135 -1.01 -9.54 10.83
N SER A 136 -1.99 -10.25 11.41
CA SER A 136 -3.14 -9.57 12.02
C SER A 136 -2.72 -8.69 13.19
N GLY A 137 -3.32 -7.50 13.30
CA GLY A 137 -3.20 -6.66 14.49
C GLY A 137 -1.98 -5.72 14.54
N GLN A 138 -1.29 -5.52 13.42
CA GLN A 138 -0.19 -4.56 13.38
C GLN A 138 -0.67 -3.11 13.48
N THR A 139 0.22 -2.26 13.99
CA THR A 139 0.02 -0.82 14.09
C THR A 139 0.83 -0.06 13.04
N ALA A 140 0.28 1.06 12.60
CA ALA A 140 0.88 1.99 11.65
C ALA A 140 0.62 3.43 12.10
N ALA A 141 1.37 4.37 11.52
CA ALA A 141 1.14 5.78 11.71
C ALA A 141 0.45 6.37 10.46
N LEU A 142 -0.51 7.25 10.68
CA LEU A 142 -1.14 8.07 9.65
C LEU A 142 -1.02 9.52 10.04
N ASN A 143 -0.65 10.36 9.08
CA ASN A 143 -0.60 11.80 9.32
C ASN A 143 -1.26 12.55 8.17
N PHE A 144 -2.23 13.40 8.50
CA PHE A 144 -2.87 14.33 7.58
C PHE A 144 -2.56 15.76 8.02
N THR A 145 -2.12 16.57 7.06
CA THR A 145 -1.85 17.99 7.31
C THR A 145 -3.12 18.72 7.76
N ASN A 146 -4.26 18.38 7.15
CA ASN A 146 -5.55 18.98 7.49
C ASN A 146 -6.70 18.01 7.21
N VAL A 147 -7.73 18.05 8.06
CA VAL A 147 -9.02 17.41 7.84
C VAL A 147 -10.12 18.46 8.03
N VAL A 148 -10.85 18.73 6.96
CA VAL A 148 -11.90 19.77 6.93
C VAL A 148 -13.26 19.12 6.73
N ALA A 149 -14.21 19.45 7.59
CA ALA A 149 -15.60 19.01 7.46
C ALA A 149 -16.43 20.08 6.72
N THR A 150 -16.96 19.75 5.55
CA THR A 150 -17.84 20.66 4.79
C THR A 150 -19.20 20.74 5.48
N GLY A 151 -19.69 21.96 5.71
CA GLY A 151 -21.00 22.21 6.35
C GLY A 151 -20.97 22.31 7.88
N ALA A 152 -19.87 21.93 8.54
CA ALA A 152 -19.76 21.90 10.01
C ALA A 152 -18.75 22.90 10.62
N GLY A 153 -18.10 23.75 9.81
CA GLY A 153 -17.16 24.78 10.26
C GLY A 153 -15.71 24.56 9.77
N PRO A 154 -14.72 25.31 10.31
CA PRO A 154 -13.32 25.18 9.89
C PRO A 154 -12.69 23.86 10.37
N GLY A 155 -11.78 23.30 9.57
CA GLY A 155 -11.04 22.06 9.87
C GLY A 155 -9.82 22.25 10.76
N GLY A 156 -9.09 21.16 11.00
CA GLY A 156 -7.84 21.13 11.77
C GLY A 156 -6.93 19.96 11.40
N SER A 157 -5.68 19.99 11.87
CA SER A 157 -4.72 18.90 11.63
C SER A 157 -5.16 17.60 12.32
N LEU A 158 -4.99 16.46 11.64
CA LEU A 158 -5.26 15.14 12.21
C LEU A 158 -4.00 14.27 12.12
N SER A 159 -3.36 14.04 13.27
CA SER A 159 -2.23 13.11 13.39
C SER A 159 -2.63 11.91 14.24
N LEU A 160 -2.49 10.71 13.70
CA LEU A 160 -2.85 9.45 14.35
C LEU A 160 -1.60 8.59 14.51
N GLY A 161 -1.06 8.56 15.73
CA GLY A 161 0.14 7.78 16.05
C GLY A 161 -0.07 6.26 16.12
N ALA A 162 -1.31 5.77 16.08
CA ALA A 162 -1.61 4.34 16.16
C ALA A 162 -2.93 3.99 15.45
N VAL A 163 -2.87 3.70 14.15
CA VAL A 163 -3.94 2.99 13.44
C VAL A 163 -3.58 1.54 13.26
N ARG A 164 -4.55 0.68 12.93
CA ARG A 164 -4.22 -0.68 12.49
C ARG A 164 -4.05 -0.72 10.99
N VAL A 165 -3.12 -1.57 10.57
CA VAL A 165 -2.88 -1.88 9.17
C VAL A 165 -3.06 -3.37 8.94
N THR A 166 -3.82 -3.71 7.92
CA THR A 166 -3.96 -5.06 7.38
C THR A 166 -3.91 -5.00 5.88
N GLY A 167 -3.55 -6.09 5.22
CA GLY A 167 -3.45 -6.12 3.77
C GLY A 167 -2.42 -7.11 3.27
N SER A 168 -2.22 -7.11 1.96
CA SER A 168 -1.23 -7.96 1.32
C SER A 168 -0.76 -7.39 -0.02
N CYS A 169 0.38 -7.88 -0.46
CA CYS A 169 0.91 -7.67 -1.80
C CYS A 169 1.05 -9.01 -2.51
N THR A 170 0.61 -9.12 -3.75
CA THR A 170 0.97 -10.23 -4.64
C THR A 170 1.94 -9.71 -5.68
N LEU A 171 3.19 -10.14 -5.62
CA LEU A 171 4.28 -9.69 -6.48
C LEU A 171 4.90 -10.87 -7.24
N ASP A 172 5.36 -10.61 -8.46
CA ASP A 172 6.24 -11.54 -9.17
C ASP A 172 7.70 -11.43 -8.67
N ALA A 173 8.58 -12.26 -9.23
CA ALA A 173 10.01 -12.26 -8.90
C ALA A 173 10.73 -10.94 -9.27
N ALA A 174 10.13 -10.10 -10.11
CA ALA A 174 10.66 -8.79 -10.49
C ALA A 174 10.11 -7.65 -9.60
N GLY A 175 9.28 -7.94 -8.61
CA GLY A 175 8.65 -6.93 -7.76
C GLY A 175 7.48 -6.18 -8.43
N VAL A 176 7.01 -6.67 -9.58
CA VAL A 176 5.80 -6.16 -10.24
C VAL A 176 4.59 -6.85 -9.64
N GLY A 177 3.55 -6.09 -9.33
CA GLY A 177 2.33 -6.70 -8.82
C GLY A 177 1.30 -5.71 -8.31
N SER A 178 0.46 -6.19 -7.41
CA SER A 178 -0.64 -5.43 -6.82
C SER A 178 -0.69 -5.61 -5.32
N CYS A 179 -0.96 -4.52 -4.61
CA CYS A 179 -1.11 -4.50 -3.17
C CYS A 179 -2.43 -3.86 -2.78
N GLY A 180 -3.05 -4.40 -1.73
CA GLY A 180 -4.26 -3.87 -1.12
C GLY A 180 -4.07 -3.75 0.38
N PHE A 181 -4.31 -2.55 0.93
CA PHE A 181 -4.13 -2.23 2.34
C PHE A 181 -5.35 -1.54 2.91
N PHE A 182 -5.63 -1.83 4.18
CA PHE A 182 -6.63 -1.14 4.98
C PHE A 182 -5.91 -0.46 6.14
N PHE A 183 -6.03 0.86 6.20
CA PHE A 183 -5.55 1.68 7.32
C PHE A 183 -6.76 2.17 8.10
N GLY A 184 -6.93 1.72 9.34
CA GLY A 184 -8.08 2.11 10.16
C GLY A 184 -8.31 1.19 11.36
N GLN A 185 -9.57 1.08 11.81
CA GLN A 185 -9.87 0.39 13.07
C GLN A 185 -9.59 -1.12 12.98
N ALA A 186 -8.76 -1.60 13.90
CA ALA A 186 -8.96 -2.92 14.51
C ALA A 186 -8.82 -2.75 16.04
N GLY A 187 -9.81 -3.15 16.82
CA GLY A 187 -9.88 -2.85 18.26
C GLY A 187 -10.32 -1.42 18.61
N ALA A 188 -10.17 -0.98 19.87
CA ALA A 188 -10.85 0.20 20.43
C ALA A 188 -10.25 1.59 20.11
N THR A 189 -9.23 1.69 19.25
CA THR A 189 -8.58 2.97 18.93
C THR A 189 -9.33 3.70 17.83
N ASN A 190 -10.04 4.76 18.24
CA ASN A 190 -10.76 5.71 17.39
C ASN A 190 -9.91 6.97 17.18
N PHE A 191 -10.19 7.75 16.14
CA PHE A 191 -9.70 9.12 16.03
C PHE A 191 -10.75 10.14 16.49
N ARG A 192 -10.33 11.24 17.08
CA ARG A 192 -11.25 12.31 17.47
C ARG A 192 -11.24 13.37 16.39
N LEU A 193 -12.38 13.60 15.75
CA LEU A 193 -12.59 14.87 15.05
C LEU A 193 -12.95 15.89 16.12
N GLN A 194 -12.02 16.78 16.43
CA GLN A 194 -12.27 17.88 17.35
C GLN A 194 -12.90 19.04 16.56
N ASN A 195 -14.10 19.46 16.95
CA ASN A 195 -14.71 20.68 16.41
C ASN A 195 -14.88 21.70 17.54
N ALA A 196 -14.02 22.73 17.52
CA ALA A 196 -13.98 23.76 18.55
C ALA A 196 -15.24 24.66 18.61
N ALA A 197 -16.06 24.69 17.56
CA ALA A 197 -17.14 25.68 17.43
C ALA A 197 -18.50 25.23 17.98
N LYS A 198 -18.75 23.92 18.13
CA LYS A 198 -20.09 23.43 18.52
C LYS A 198 -20.13 22.10 19.31
N TRP A 199 -19.02 21.40 19.54
CA TRP A 199 -19.13 19.98 19.93
C TRP A 199 -17.99 19.54 20.87
N GLY A 200 -18.30 18.73 21.88
CA GLY A 200 -17.28 18.04 22.67
C GLY A 200 -16.40 17.11 21.83
N SER A 201 -15.35 16.54 22.41
CA SER A 201 -14.48 15.58 21.72
C SER A 201 -15.15 14.21 21.64
N TYR A 202 -15.63 13.82 20.45
CA TYR A 202 -16.19 12.48 20.20
C TYR A 202 -15.22 11.59 19.42
N ASP A 203 -15.23 10.30 19.75
CA ASP A 203 -14.45 9.27 19.09
C ASP A 203 -15.14 8.81 17.79
N ARG A 204 -14.52 9.10 16.64
CA ARG A 204 -14.94 8.71 15.28
C ARG A 204 -13.86 7.82 14.64
N TRP A 205 -14.19 7.10 13.56
CA TRP A 205 -13.15 6.44 12.78
C TRP A 205 -13.53 6.29 11.31
N VAL A 206 -12.50 6.21 10.47
CA VAL A 206 -12.53 6.02 9.03
C VAL A 206 -11.48 4.98 8.70
N VAL A 207 -11.83 4.05 7.82
CA VAL A 207 -10.90 3.09 7.23
C VAL A 207 -10.61 3.51 5.81
N HIS A 208 -9.35 3.77 5.48
CA HIS A 208 -8.91 3.99 4.11
C HIS A 208 -8.47 2.65 3.50
N ALA A 209 -9.15 2.23 2.43
CA ALA A 209 -8.68 1.13 1.59
C ALA A 209 -7.85 1.69 0.44
N ILE A 210 -6.60 1.23 0.35
CA ILE A 210 -5.62 1.67 -0.65
C ILE A 210 -5.26 0.46 -1.50
N ASN A 211 -5.48 0.56 -2.81
CA ASN A 211 -5.05 -0.44 -3.77
C ASN A 211 -4.03 0.19 -4.73
N VAL A 212 -2.85 -0.40 -4.85
CA VAL A 212 -1.74 0.12 -5.67
C VAL A 212 -1.12 -0.95 -6.53
N SER A 213 -0.61 -0.55 -7.69
CA SER A 213 0.25 -1.39 -8.54
C SER A 213 1.71 -0.97 -8.37
N THR A 214 2.59 -1.96 -8.31
CA THR A 214 4.01 -1.73 -8.11
C THR A 214 4.85 -2.08 -9.33
N VAL A 215 5.98 -1.40 -9.49
CA VAL A 215 7.01 -1.71 -10.48
C VAL A 215 8.39 -1.71 -9.81
N PRO A 216 9.35 -2.49 -10.32
CA PRO A 216 10.73 -2.43 -9.85
C PRO A 216 11.34 -1.05 -10.03
N GLU A 217 12.33 -0.74 -9.19
CA GLU A 217 13.10 0.49 -9.33
C GLU A 217 13.74 0.61 -10.73
N PRO A 218 13.87 1.83 -11.28
CA PRO A 218 14.42 2.06 -12.62
C PRO A 218 15.80 1.43 -12.83
N GLY A 219 16.63 1.34 -11.79
CA GLY A 219 17.94 0.71 -11.86
C GLY A 219 17.87 -0.79 -12.14
N VAL A 220 16.90 -1.49 -11.55
CA VAL A 220 16.67 -2.93 -11.77
C VAL A 220 16.10 -3.16 -13.17
N ALA A 221 15.18 -2.32 -13.61
CA ALA A 221 14.63 -2.38 -14.97
C ALA A 221 15.72 -2.17 -16.05
N ALA A 222 16.64 -1.22 -15.82
CA ALA A 222 17.76 -0.97 -16.73
C ALA A 222 18.75 -2.14 -16.79
N LEU A 223 19.06 -2.77 -15.66
CA LEU A 223 19.91 -3.97 -15.59
C LEU A 223 19.28 -5.16 -16.32
N LEU A 224 17.98 -5.39 -16.15
CA LEU A 224 17.25 -6.41 -16.90
C LEU A 224 17.28 -6.14 -18.41
N ALA A 225 17.01 -4.89 -18.82
CA ALA A 225 17.03 -4.50 -20.22
C ALA A 225 18.43 -4.68 -20.84
N ALA A 226 19.49 -4.29 -20.12
CA ALA A 226 20.87 -4.50 -20.55
C ALA A 226 21.23 -5.98 -20.66
N GLY A 227 20.81 -6.81 -19.71
CA GLY A 227 21.01 -8.27 -19.75
C GLY A 227 20.34 -8.93 -20.96
N LEU A 228 19.09 -8.57 -21.23
CA LEU A 228 18.35 -9.08 -22.41
C LEU A 228 18.99 -8.62 -23.73
N ALA A 229 19.44 -7.36 -23.80
CA ALA A 229 20.16 -6.84 -24.96
C ALA A 229 21.49 -7.59 -25.19
N GLY A 230 22.24 -7.89 -24.12
CA GLY A 230 23.47 -8.68 -24.19
C GLY A 230 23.25 -10.11 -24.71
N ILE A 231 22.20 -10.79 -24.25
CA ILE A 231 21.83 -12.13 -24.73
C ILE A 231 21.44 -12.10 -26.21
N ALA A 232 20.66 -11.10 -26.64
CA ALA A 232 20.27 -10.92 -28.04
C ALA A 232 21.49 -10.70 -28.95
N ALA A 233 22.46 -9.89 -28.50
CA ALA A 233 23.71 -9.65 -29.23
C ALA A 233 24.57 -10.91 -29.38
N LEU A 234 24.72 -11.70 -28.31
CA LEU A 234 25.45 -12.98 -28.34
C LEU A 234 24.80 -14.00 -29.29
N ARG A 235 23.47 -14.03 -29.36
CA ARG A 235 22.74 -14.93 -30.27
C ARG A 235 22.91 -14.53 -31.75
N ARG A 236 23.08 -13.23 -32.02
CA ARG A 236 23.37 -12.71 -33.37
C ARG A 236 24.81 -12.98 -33.80
N ALA A 237 25.78 -12.91 -32.88
CA ALA A 237 27.18 -13.18 -33.18
C ALA A 237 27.49 -14.68 -33.44
N ARG A 238 26.60 -15.60 -33.06
CA ARG A 238 26.72 -17.05 -33.31
C ARG A 238 26.04 -17.53 -34.59
N ARG A 239 25.33 -16.66 -35.31
CA ARG A 239 24.76 -16.96 -36.63
C ARG A 239 25.65 -16.36 -37.70
#